data_AF-A0A9E6EJ60-F1
#
_entry.id   AF-A0A9E6EJ60-F1
#
_cell.length_a   1.000
_cell.length_b   1.000
_cell.length_c   1.000
_cell.angle_alpha   90.00
_cell.angle_beta   90.00
_cell.angle_gamma   90.00
#
_symmetry.space_group_name_H-M   'P 1'
#
loop_
_entity.id
_entity.type
_entity.pdbx_description
1 polymer ?
#
loop_
_entity_poly.entity_id
_entity_poly.type
_entity_poly.pdbx_seq_one_letter_code
_entity_poly.pdbx_strand_id
1 'polypeptide(L)'
;MAEQERTTPPDTSEADSQLGEFIHEMNTPIQYLGLNLSFLQHGCRRLSRVLEAHHAAMGAYPKEVAEHLLRVEGELDLPFLRDELPKVLAESLEGLATVSRILAAMHYVNAGKGESHAS
;
A
#
# COMPACT_ATOMS: atom_id res chain seq x y z
N MET A 1 3.77 -32.95 -43.81
CA MET A 1 3.43 -31.52 -43.93
C MET A 1 2.76 -31.11 -42.63
N ALA A 2 3.47 -30.35 -41.81
CA ALA A 2 2.89 -29.62 -40.69
C ALA A 2 3.50 -28.21 -40.80
N GLU A 3 2.68 -27.27 -41.27
CA GLU A 3 3.03 -25.85 -41.27
C GLU A 3 3.21 -25.41 -39.82
N GLN A 4 4.43 -25.01 -39.50
CA GLN A 4 4.69 -24.23 -38.30
C GLN A 4 3.98 -22.88 -38.49
N GLU A 5 2.88 -22.67 -37.76
CA GLU A 5 2.39 -21.32 -37.46
C GLU A 5 3.53 -20.55 -36.78
N ARG A 6 4.36 -19.87 -37.58
CA ARG A 6 5.19 -18.78 -37.08
C ARG A 6 4.19 -17.68 -36.72
N THR A 7 3.79 -17.66 -35.46
CA THR A 7 3.21 -16.46 -34.86
C THR A 7 4.26 -15.36 -35.06
N THR A 8 3.96 -14.43 -35.97
CA THR A 8 4.72 -13.19 -36.07
C THR A 8 4.72 -12.57 -34.68
N PRO A 9 5.89 -12.18 -34.14
CA PRO A 9 5.91 -11.48 -32.86
C PRO A 9 4.96 -10.28 -32.94
N PRO A 10 4.26 -9.95 -31.84
CA PRO A 10 3.33 -8.82 -31.83
C PRO A 10 4.04 -7.57 -32.36
N ASP A 11 3.32 -6.79 -33.17
CA ASP A 11 3.83 -5.51 -33.65
C ASP A 11 4.22 -4.68 -32.43
N THR A 12 5.48 -4.24 -32.36
CA THR A 12 6.02 -3.57 -31.16
C THR A 12 5.18 -2.35 -30.80
N SER A 13 4.54 -1.70 -31.77
CA SER A 13 3.62 -0.59 -31.53
C SER A 13 2.34 -0.99 -30.79
N GLU A 14 1.81 -2.20 -31.00
CA GLU A 14 0.60 -2.68 -30.33
C GLU A 14 0.91 -3.12 -28.90
N ALA A 15 2.03 -3.83 -28.71
CA ALA A 15 2.52 -4.20 -27.38
C ALA A 15 2.79 -2.96 -26.52
N ASP A 16 3.35 -1.91 -27.11
CA ASP A 16 3.63 -0.65 -26.43
C ASP A 16 2.34 0.09 -26.04
N SER A 17 1.32 0.07 -26.90
CA SER A 17 -0.01 0.67 -26.62
C SER A 17 -0.71 -0.06 -25.47
N GLN A 18 -0.74 -1.40 -25.51
CA GLN A 18 -1.36 -2.23 -24.47
C GLN A 18 -0.69 -2.02 -23.11
N LEU A 19 0.64 -1.85 -23.08
CA LEU A 19 1.36 -1.54 -21.84
C LEU A 19 0.97 -0.15 -21.29
N GLY A 20 0.78 0.84 -22.16
CA GLY A 20 0.30 2.17 -21.77
C GLY A 20 -1.09 2.13 -21.12
N GLU A 21 -2.04 1.43 -21.75
CA GLU A 21 -3.40 1.24 -21.23
C GLU A 21 -3.39 0.53 -19.87
N PHE A 22 -2.63 -0.56 -19.75
CA PHE A 22 -2.44 -1.28 -18.49
C PHE A 22 -1.91 -0.38 -17.37
N ILE A 23 -0.90 0.45 -17.64
CA ILE A 23 -0.35 1.39 -16.65
C ILE A 23 -1.41 2.42 -16.23
N HIS A 24 -2.19 2.95 -17.18
CA HIS A 24 -3.27 3.88 -16.88
C HIS A 24 -4.36 3.25 -16.00
N GLU A 25 -4.74 2.00 -16.27
CA GLU A 25 -5.72 1.27 -15.46
C GLU A 25 -5.20 0.97 -14.06
N MET A 26 -3.90 0.67 -13.91
CA MET A 26 -3.28 0.39 -12.62
C MET A 26 -3.11 1.62 -11.72
N ASN A 27 -3.07 2.82 -12.30
CA ASN A 27 -2.91 4.05 -11.52
C ASN A 27 -4.08 4.30 -10.56
N THR A 28 -5.32 4.09 -11.01
CA THR A 28 -6.51 4.30 -10.18
C THR A 28 -6.55 3.39 -8.94
N PRO A 29 -6.30 2.07 -9.03
CA PRO A 29 -6.25 1.21 -7.86
C PRO A 29 -5.12 1.51 -6.89
N ILE A 30 -3.95 1.89 -7.40
CA ILE A 30 -2.85 2.36 -6.55
C ILE A 30 -3.22 3.63 -5.80
N GLN A 31 -3.89 4.58 -6.46
CA GLN A 31 -4.33 5.83 -5.83
C GLN A 31 -5.30 5.55 -4.68
N TYR A 32 -6.37 4.76 -4.88
CA TYR A 32 -7.30 4.50 -3.79
C TYR A 32 -6.67 3.65 -2.68
N LEU A 33 -5.75 2.72 -2.98
CA LEU A 33 -5.00 1.98 -1.96
C LEU A 33 -4.15 2.93 -1.12
N GLY A 34 -3.47 3.90 -1.74
CA GLY A 34 -2.66 4.89 -1.05
C GLY A 34 -3.50 5.78 -0.14
N LEU A 35 -4.68 6.19 -0.60
CA LEU A 35 -5.65 6.94 0.21
C LEU A 35 -6.14 6.13 1.42
N ASN A 36 -6.51 4.88 1.21
CA ASN A 36 -6.99 3.99 2.27
C ASN A 36 -5.91 3.74 3.33
N LEU A 37 -4.69 3.41 2.91
CA LEU A 37 -3.56 3.18 3.83
C LEU A 37 -3.20 4.46 4.60
N SER A 38 -3.21 5.61 3.93
CA SER A 38 -3.00 6.91 4.60
C SER A 38 -4.09 7.17 5.64
N PHE A 39 -5.37 6.97 5.28
CA PHE A 39 -6.49 7.09 6.20
C PHE A 39 -6.32 6.19 7.43
N LEU A 40 -5.96 4.92 7.23
CA LEU A 40 -5.68 3.98 8.31
C LEU A 40 -4.52 4.44 9.20
N GLN A 41 -3.44 4.96 8.61
CA GLN A 41 -2.30 5.48 9.36
C GLN A 41 -2.68 6.68 10.25
N HIS A 42 -3.48 7.61 9.71
CA HIS A 42 -4.04 8.73 10.48
C HIS A 42 -5.00 8.24 11.57
N GLY A 43 -5.86 7.26 11.25
CA GLY A 43 -6.80 6.64 12.19
C GLY A 43 -6.07 5.98 13.36
N CYS A 44 -5.03 5.19 13.07
CA CYS A 44 -4.21 4.53 14.10
C CYS A 44 -3.59 5.57 15.04
N ARG A 45 -2.98 6.64 14.53
CA ARG A 45 -2.44 7.70 15.40
C ARG A 45 -3.50 8.34 16.31
N ARG A 46 -4.72 8.53 15.81
CA ARG A 46 -5.82 9.08 16.61
C ARG A 46 -6.28 8.10 17.69
N LEU A 47 -6.38 6.82 17.36
CA LEU A 47 -6.72 5.75 18.31
C LEU A 47 -5.63 5.61 19.38
N SER A 48 -4.35 5.64 19.01
CA SER A 48 -3.23 5.59 19.97
C SER A 48 -3.33 6.71 21.01
N ARG A 49 -3.72 7.93 20.62
CA ARG A 49 -3.93 9.05 21.56
C ARG A 49 -5.05 8.79 22.56
N VAL A 50 -6.14 8.14 22.13
CA VAL A 50 -7.24 7.76 23.02
C VAL A 50 -6.77 6.70 24.02
N LEU A 51 -6.04 5.70 23.54
CA LEU A 51 -5.47 4.64 24.38
C LEU A 51 -4.44 5.20 25.38
N GLU A 52 -3.61 6.16 24.96
CA GLU A 52 -2.70 6.88 25.85
C GLU A 52 -3.43 7.64 26.96
N ALA A 53 -4.49 8.37 26.61
CA ALA A 53 -5.30 9.10 27.59
C ALA A 53 -5.99 8.14 28.55
N HIS A 54 -6.49 7.01 28.07
CA HIS A 54 -7.06 5.95 28.88
C HIS A 54 -6.04 5.37 29.86
N HIS A 55 -4.86 4.98 29.35
CA HIS A 55 -3.77 4.44 30.15
C HIS A 55 -3.30 5.44 31.22
N ALA A 56 -3.22 6.74 30.88
CA ALA A 56 -2.86 7.80 31.84
C ALA A 56 -3.91 7.99 32.94
N ALA A 57 -5.19 7.74 32.63
CA ALA A 57 -6.30 7.83 33.58
C ALA A 57 -6.48 6.57 34.45
N MET A 58 -5.72 5.50 34.21
CA MET A 58 -5.96 4.20 34.86
C MET A 58 -5.99 4.25 36.39
N GLY A 59 -5.10 5.03 36.99
CA GLY A 59 -5.03 5.17 38.45
C GLY A 59 -6.22 5.91 39.07
N ALA A 60 -7.05 6.58 38.25
CA ALA A 60 -8.25 7.27 38.70
C ALA A 60 -9.52 6.41 38.60
N TYR A 61 -9.46 5.24 37.94
CA TYR A 61 -10.60 4.34 37.87
C TYR A 61 -10.78 3.54 39.17
N PRO A 62 -12.01 3.12 39.49
CA PRO A 62 -12.24 2.09 40.50
C PRO A 62 -11.38 0.85 40.20
N LYS A 63 -10.87 0.21 41.24
CA LYS A 63 -9.91 -0.89 41.13
C LYS A 63 -10.41 -2.01 40.21
N GLU A 64 -11.66 -2.40 40.36
CA GLU A 64 -12.27 -3.51 39.61
C GLU A 64 -12.38 -3.17 38.11
N VAL A 65 -12.65 -1.90 37.80
CA VAL A 65 -12.68 -1.40 36.41
C VAL A 65 -11.27 -1.41 35.85
N ALA A 66 -10.27 -0.97 36.63
CA ALA A 66 -8.89 -0.95 36.18
C ALA A 66 -8.31 -2.34 35.90
N GLU A 67 -8.56 -3.30 36.79
CA GLU A 67 -8.17 -4.70 36.63
C GLU A 67 -8.86 -5.34 35.41
N HIS A 68 -10.14 -5.05 35.19
CA HIS A 68 -10.86 -5.53 34.00
C HIS A 68 -10.23 -5.02 32.71
N LEU A 69 -9.92 -3.72 32.64
CA LEU A 69 -9.31 -3.10 31.46
C LEU A 69 -7.93 -3.67 31.18
N LEU A 70 -7.05 -3.74 32.19
CA LEU A 70 -5.71 -4.33 32.03
C LEU A 70 -5.77 -5.79 31.56
N ARG A 71 -6.75 -6.57 32.03
CA ARG A 71 -6.97 -7.94 31.55
C ARG A 71 -7.36 -7.94 30.07
N VAL A 72 -8.30 -7.10 29.65
CA VAL A 72 -8.73 -7.00 28.24
C VAL A 72 -7.58 -6.51 27.35
N GLU A 73 -6.79 -5.53 27.80
CA GLU A 73 -5.61 -5.06 27.08
C GLU A 73 -4.58 -6.19 26.87
N GLY A 74 -4.38 -7.03 27.88
CA GLY A 74 -3.54 -8.23 27.77
C GLY A 74 -4.13 -9.30 26.85
N GLU A 75 -5.44 -9.56 26.90
CA GLU A 75 -6.12 -10.51 26.01
C GLU A 75 -6.06 -10.10 24.54
N LEU A 76 -6.03 -8.80 24.26
CA LEU A 76 -5.93 -8.25 22.91
C LEU A 76 -4.49 -8.03 22.43
N ASP A 77 -3.49 -8.29 23.28
CA ASP A 77 -2.09 -7.94 23.05
C ASP A 77 -1.93 -6.46 22.60
N LEU A 78 -2.65 -5.57 23.29
CA LEU A 78 -2.76 -4.18 22.91
C LEU A 78 -1.40 -3.45 22.84
N PRO A 79 -0.41 -3.71 23.74
CA PRO A 79 0.91 -3.11 23.63
C PRO A 79 1.60 -3.46 22.30
N PHE A 80 1.56 -4.73 21.88
CA PHE A 80 2.11 -5.16 20.60
C PHE A 80 1.41 -4.47 19.43
N LEU A 81 0.07 -4.48 19.41
CA LEU A 81 -0.71 -3.84 18.34
C LEU A 81 -0.43 -2.34 18.22
N ARG A 82 -0.28 -1.65 19.36
CA ARG A 82 0.00 -0.21 19.39
C ARG A 82 1.35 0.12 18.76
N ASP A 83 2.35 -0.72 18.99
CA ASP A 83 3.69 -0.52 18.45
C ASP A 83 3.81 -1.00 16.99
N GLU A 84 3.11 -2.08 16.63
CA GLU A 84 3.29 -2.73 15.34
C GLU A 84 2.41 -2.15 14.23
N LEU A 85 1.14 -1.82 14.51
CA LEU A 85 0.22 -1.27 13.50
C LEU A 85 0.76 -0.01 12.78
N PRO A 86 1.37 0.97 13.48
CA PRO A 86 1.96 2.12 12.81
C PRO A 86 3.10 1.75 11.85
N LYS A 87 3.93 0.76 12.21
CA LYS A 87 5.08 0.32 11.41
C LYS A 87 4.60 -0.37 10.14
N VAL A 88 3.73 -1.37 10.26
CA VAL A 88 3.23 -2.12 9.10
C VAL A 88 2.47 -1.22 8.11
N LEU A 89 1.77 -0.20 8.60
CA LEU A 89 1.12 0.80 7.73
C LEU A 89 2.13 1.71 7.02
N ALA A 90 3.21 2.11 7.69
CA ALA A 90 4.30 2.87 7.07
C ALA A 90 5.02 2.05 5.99
N GLU A 91 5.35 0.79 6.30
CA GLU A 91 5.96 -0.15 5.35
C GLU A 91 5.03 -0.43 4.16
N SER A 92 3.73 -0.58 4.40
CA SER A 92 2.73 -0.77 3.33
C SER A 92 2.66 0.43 2.39
N LEU A 93 2.72 1.65 2.92
CA LEU A 93 2.77 2.89 2.12
C LEU A 93 4.05 2.99 1.30
N GLU A 94 5.20 2.62 1.87
CA GLU A 94 6.49 2.59 1.16
C GLU A 94 6.50 1.53 0.05
N GLY A 95 5.98 0.33 0.32
CA GLY A 95 5.81 -0.72 -0.65
C GLY A 95 4.94 -0.27 -1.82
N LEU A 96 3.81 0.37 -1.52
CA LEU A 96 2.92 0.92 -2.55
C LEU A 96 3.60 2.02 -3.37
N ALA A 97 4.35 2.93 -2.74
CA ALA A 97 5.13 3.94 -3.45
C ALA A 97 6.19 3.32 -4.36
N THR A 98 6.77 2.18 -3.96
CA THR A 98 7.70 1.42 -4.79
C THR A 98 7.00 0.82 -6.01
N VAL A 99 5.82 0.23 -5.85
CA VAL A 99 5.00 -0.26 -6.99
C VAL A 99 4.68 0.88 -7.96
N SER A 100 4.30 2.06 -7.47
CA SER A 100 4.06 3.24 -8.31
C SER A 100 5.30 3.63 -9.12
N ARG A 101 6.49 3.61 -8.51
CA ARG A 101 7.76 3.91 -9.20
C ARG A 101 8.09 2.89 -10.28
N ILE A 102 7.85 1.60 -10.03
CA ILE A 102 8.07 0.53 -11.01
C ILE A 102 7.17 0.76 -12.24
N LEU A 103 5.88 1.01 -12.02
CA LEU A 103 4.94 1.29 -13.12
C LEU A 103 5.31 2.56 -13.90
N ALA A 104 5.73 3.62 -13.21
CA ALA A 104 6.19 4.84 -13.88
C ALA A 104 7.45 4.59 -14.73
N ALA A 105 8.40 3.77 -14.23
CA ALA A 105 9.58 3.41 -14.99
C ALA A 105 9.24 2.56 -16.23
N MET A 106 8.27 1.64 -16.13
CA MET A 106 7.77 0.87 -17.27
C MET A 106 7.20 1.78 -18.36
N HIS A 107 6.44 2.81 -17.98
CA HIS A 107 5.90 3.80 -18.92
C HIS A 107 7.04 4.56 -19.64
N TYR A 108 8.05 5.02 -18.89
CA TYR A 108 9.15 5.81 -19.45
C TYR A 108 10.05 5.02 -20.41
N VAL A 109 10.41 3.78 -20.04
CA VAL A 109 11.20 2.89 -20.91
C VAL A 109 10.49 2.63 -22.24
N ASN A 110 9.16 2.60 -22.21
CA ASN A 110 8.35 2.39 -23.40
C ASN A 110 8.28 3.65 -24.27
N ALA A 111 7.99 4.81 -23.67
CA ALA A 111 7.94 6.09 -24.38
C ALA A 111 9.29 6.46 -25.02
N GLY A 112 10.41 6.15 -24.37
CA GLY A 112 11.76 6.46 -24.86
C GLY A 112 12.26 5.60 -26.03
N LYS A 113 11.61 4.47 -26.34
CA LYS A 113 11.96 3.66 -27.52
C LYS A 113 11.37 4.20 -28.83
N GLY A 114 10.35 5.06 -28.77
CA GLY A 114 9.73 5.69 -29.94
C GLY A 114 10.53 6.83 -30.57
N GLU A 115 11.51 7.41 -29.85
CA GLU A 115 12.21 8.64 -30.30
C GLU A 115 13.64 8.39 -30.86
N SER A 116 14.18 7.17 -30.80
CA SER A 116 15.58 6.90 -31.16
C SER A 116 15.83 6.56 -32.64
N HIS A 117 14.86 6.71 -33.54
CA HIS A 117 15.00 6.41 -34.98
C HIS A 117 14.73 7.59 -35.93
N ALA A 118 14.89 8.83 -35.45
CA ALA A 118 14.88 10.02 -36.30
C ALA A 118 16.24 10.76 -36.26
N SER A 119 17.24 10.21 -36.94
CA SER A 119 18.44 10.94 -37.40
C SER A 119 19.03 10.26 -38.62
#